data_AF-A0A849WVD8-F1
#
_entry.id   AF-A0A849WVD8-F1
#
_cell.length_a   1.000
_cell.length_b   1.000
_cell.length_c   1.000
_cell.angle_alpha   90.00
_cell.angle_beta   90.00
_cell.angle_gamma   90.00
#
_symmetry.space_group_name_H-M   'P 1'
#
loop_
_entity.id
_entity.type
_entity.pdbx_description
1 polymer ?
#
loop_
_entity_poly.entity_id
_entity_poly.type
_entity_poly.pdbx_seq_one_letter_code
_entity_poly.pdbx_strand_id
1 'polypeptide(L)'
;MKSKLLVLAAALLLAACDSTLDIVNGEVPANFLGNVQGLLGTWNGQFNQRALQVTISLDGNRLVWSSNDDMIAPACRSHVGNLKRVTYREKDGKVEVTGAEFFFDANLCLTRPMGDALYVDFENATAMQIAIRDRMESRIVCGSQPFPTFPGHGGIYDPYPPYPGYGCRTEHFYSYLVGRFLKN
;
A
#
# COMPACT_ATOMS: atom_id res chain seq x y z
N MET A 1 40.07 33.73 29.18
CA MET A 1 38.68 34.20 28.97
C MET A 1 38.11 33.50 27.75
N LYS A 2 36.98 32.81 27.99
CA LYS A 2 35.87 32.46 27.08
C LYS A 2 36.17 31.70 25.77
N SER A 3 35.90 30.41 25.94
CA SER A 3 35.70 29.31 25.02
C SER A 3 35.00 29.62 23.69
N LYS A 4 35.31 28.73 22.73
CA LYS A 4 34.96 28.69 21.32
C LYS A 4 33.44 28.70 21.09
N LEU A 5 32.97 29.59 20.22
CA LEU A 5 31.63 29.52 19.63
C LEU A 5 31.61 28.32 18.67
N LEU A 6 30.87 27.28 19.02
CA LEU A 6 30.54 26.16 18.13
C LEU A 6 29.15 26.47 17.55
N VAL A 7 29.12 26.89 16.28
CA VAL A 7 27.87 27.10 15.54
C VAL A 7 27.36 25.71 15.14
N LEU A 8 26.36 25.23 15.87
CA LEU A 8 25.64 24.00 15.59
C LEU A 8 24.68 24.26 14.42
N ALA A 9 25.11 23.98 13.20
CA ALA A 9 24.22 23.94 12.04
C ALA A 9 23.35 22.68 12.15
N ALA A 10 22.16 22.83 12.73
CA ALA A 10 21.13 21.81 12.68
C ALA A 10 20.59 21.73 11.25
N ALA A 11 21.10 20.77 10.48
CA ALA A 11 20.50 20.39 9.21
C ALA A 11 19.09 19.85 9.52
N LEU A 12 18.05 20.64 9.20
CA LEU A 12 16.68 20.14 9.14
C LEU A 12 16.64 19.07 8.05
N LEU A 13 16.66 17.81 8.47
CA LEU A 13 16.20 16.70 7.66
C LEU A 13 14.70 16.90 7.45
N LEU A 14 14.32 17.57 6.37
CA LEU A 14 12.95 17.56 5.85
C LEU A 14 12.67 16.13 5.38
N ALA A 15 12.28 15.27 6.32
CA ALA A 15 11.62 14.02 5.98
C ALA A 15 10.31 14.40 5.30
N ALA A 16 10.30 14.37 3.97
CA ALA A 16 9.09 14.54 3.19
C ALA A 16 8.22 13.29 3.43
N CYS A 17 7.30 13.39 4.40
CA CYS A 17 6.36 12.33 4.71
C CYS A 17 5.36 12.16 3.57
N ASP A 18 5.05 10.91 3.25
CA ASP A 18 3.98 10.60 2.31
C ASP A 18 2.63 11.00 2.92
N SER A 19 1.86 11.75 2.15
CA SER A 19 0.51 12.19 2.44
C SER A 19 -0.48 11.45 1.56
N THR A 20 -1.74 11.39 1.98
CA THR A 20 -2.79 10.69 1.22
C THR A 20 -3.97 11.61 0.97
N LEU A 21 -4.54 11.53 -0.23
CA LEU A 21 -5.75 12.21 -0.66
C LEU A 21 -6.80 11.15 -0.97
N ASP A 22 -7.85 11.09 -0.16
CA ASP A 22 -9.01 10.24 -0.44
C ASP A 22 -9.81 10.82 -1.61
N ILE A 23 -10.23 9.94 -2.51
CA ILE A 23 -10.90 10.29 -3.77
C ILE A 23 -12.38 9.97 -3.64
N VAL A 24 -13.22 10.99 -3.84
CA VAL A 24 -14.67 10.85 -3.75
C VAL A 24 -15.23 10.51 -5.12
N ASN A 25 -16.00 9.43 -5.22
CA ASN A 25 -16.64 8.97 -6.46
C ASN A 25 -15.68 8.72 -7.65
N GLY A 26 -14.39 8.48 -7.37
CA GLY A 26 -13.37 8.30 -8.41
C GLY A 26 -12.88 9.58 -9.07
N GLU A 27 -13.33 10.76 -8.63
CA GLU A 27 -13.01 12.05 -9.24
C GLU A 27 -11.83 12.73 -8.55
N VAL A 28 -10.78 12.98 -9.33
CA VAL A 28 -9.62 13.72 -8.87
C VAL A 28 -9.99 15.20 -8.75
N PRO A 29 -9.75 15.85 -7.60
CA PRO A 29 -10.00 17.27 -7.43
C PRO A 29 -9.29 18.11 -8.50
N ALA A 30 -9.95 19.15 -9.02
CA ALA A 30 -9.45 19.93 -10.15
C ALA A 30 -8.05 20.53 -9.91
N ASN A 31 -7.78 20.96 -8.67
CA ASN A 31 -6.49 21.49 -8.25
C ASN A 31 -5.37 20.43 -8.17
N PHE A 32 -5.71 19.15 -8.26
CA PHE A 32 -4.78 18.01 -8.18
C PHE A 32 -4.63 17.28 -9.53
N LEU A 33 -5.46 17.61 -10.53
CA LEU A 33 -5.41 16.97 -11.87
C LEU A 33 -4.05 17.12 -12.55
N GLY A 34 -3.38 18.26 -12.37
CA GLY A 34 -2.04 18.48 -12.91
C GLY A 34 -1.01 17.48 -12.36
N ASN A 35 -1.18 17.05 -11.11
CA ASN A 35 -0.23 16.15 -10.43
C ASN A 35 -0.36 14.70 -10.87
N VAL A 36 -1.56 14.28 -11.30
CA VAL A 36 -1.79 12.91 -11.79
C VAL A 36 -1.48 12.71 -13.27
N GLN A 37 -1.15 13.78 -14.01
CA GLN A 37 -0.80 13.65 -15.44
C GLN A 37 0.40 12.75 -15.70
N GLY A 38 1.37 12.73 -14.77
CA GLY A 38 2.54 11.86 -14.87
C GLY A 38 2.20 10.36 -14.88
N LEU A 39 1.04 10.00 -14.33
CA LEU A 39 0.57 8.61 -14.24
C LEU A 39 -0.04 8.11 -15.55
N LEU A 40 -0.52 9.04 -16.37
CA LEU A 40 -1.26 8.73 -17.59
C LEU A 40 -0.34 8.10 -18.63
N GLY A 41 -0.88 7.14 -19.37
CA GLY A 41 -0.18 6.47 -20.45
C GLY A 41 -0.31 4.96 -20.38
N THR A 42 0.46 4.31 -21.24
CA THR A 42 0.50 2.85 -21.35
C THR A 42 1.76 2.33 -20.70
N TRP A 43 1.61 1.29 -19.89
CA TRP A 43 2.65 0.67 -19.11
C TRP A 43 2.73 -0.81 -19.45
N ASN A 44 3.92 -1.31 -19.73
CA ASN A 44 4.16 -2.71 -20.09
C ASN A 44 5.00 -3.37 -19.03
N GLY A 45 4.62 -4.58 -18.67
CA GLY A 45 5.28 -5.27 -17.58
C GLY A 45 4.89 -6.73 -17.49
N GLN A 46 5.22 -7.28 -16.34
CA GLN A 46 4.77 -8.61 -15.96
C GLN A 46 4.04 -8.51 -14.64
N PHE A 47 2.89 -9.19 -14.55
CA PHE A 47 2.14 -9.37 -13.33
C PHE A 47 1.90 -10.86 -13.12
N ASN A 48 2.29 -11.38 -11.96
CA ASN A 48 2.21 -12.81 -11.68
C ASN A 48 2.80 -13.69 -12.81
N GLN A 49 3.99 -13.32 -13.29
CA GLN A 49 4.74 -14.00 -14.36
C GLN A 49 4.09 -13.97 -15.76
N ARG A 50 3.01 -13.19 -15.94
CA ARG A 50 2.35 -13.00 -17.23
C ARG A 50 2.62 -11.60 -17.77
N ALA A 51 2.96 -11.50 -19.05
CA ALA A 51 3.07 -10.22 -19.71
C ALA A 51 1.70 -9.53 -19.71
N LEU A 52 1.66 -8.27 -19.28
CA LEU A 52 0.45 -7.47 -19.22
C LEU A 52 0.77 -6.05 -19.66
N GLN A 53 -0.17 -5.46 -20.39
CA GLN A 53 -0.17 -4.05 -20.72
C GLN A 53 -1.34 -3.40 -19.99
N VAL A 54 -1.06 -2.30 -19.29
CA VAL A 54 -2.07 -1.54 -18.57
C VAL A 54 -2.03 -0.09 -19.03
N THR A 55 -3.18 0.53 -19.14
CA THR A 55 -3.32 1.92 -19.55
C THR A 55 -4.08 2.66 -18.46
N ILE A 56 -3.48 3.73 -17.98
CA ILE A 56 -4.09 4.69 -17.06
C ILE A 56 -4.47 5.92 -17.89
N SER A 57 -5.75 6.27 -17.92
CA SER A 57 -6.28 7.39 -18.69
C SER A 57 -7.21 8.25 -17.84
N LEU A 58 -7.69 9.36 -18.42
CA LEU A 58 -8.72 10.21 -17.83
C LEU A 58 -10.02 10.09 -18.63
N ASP A 59 -11.13 9.91 -17.92
CA ASP A 59 -12.48 10.20 -18.41
C ASP A 59 -13.02 11.40 -17.62
N GLY A 60 -12.96 12.58 -18.24
CA GLY A 60 -13.10 13.85 -17.53
C GLY A 60 -12.04 13.99 -16.43
N ASN A 61 -12.48 13.97 -15.16
CA ASN A 61 -11.60 14.07 -13.99
C ASN A 61 -11.39 12.72 -13.28
N ARG A 62 -11.84 11.61 -13.86
CA ARG A 62 -11.72 10.27 -13.27
C ARG A 62 -10.55 9.53 -13.88
N LEU A 63 -9.68 8.96 -13.03
CA LEU A 63 -8.67 8.02 -13.51
C LEU A 63 -9.33 6.70 -13.87
N VAL A 64 -9.12 6.25 -15.10
CA VAL A 64 -9.64 5.00 -15.63
C VAL A 64 -8.49 4.03 -15.81
N TRP A 65 -8.67 2.83 -15.27
CA TRP A 65 -7.78 1.70 -15.46
C TRP A 65 -8.28 0.82 -16.60
N SER A 66 -7.38 0.40 -17.47
CA SER A 66 -7.66 -0.64 -18.46
C SER A 66 -6.44 -1.54 -18.64
N SER A 67 -6.68 -2.79 -19.02
CA SER A 67 -5.63 -3.75 -19.32
C SER A 67 -5.99 -4.55 -20.57
N ASN A 68 -4.98 -5.04 -21.28
CA ASN A 68 -5.19 -5.83 -22.49
C ASN A 68 -5.67 -7.27 -22.21
N ASP A 69 -5.53 -7.73 -20.96
CA ASP A 69 -5.98 -9.03 -20.47
C ASP A 69 -6.39 -8.89 -18.98
N ASP A 70 -6.99 -9.93 -18.41
CA ASP A 70 -7.35 -9.99 -17.00
C ASP A 70 -6.10 -9.92 -16.09
N MET A 71 -6.18 -9.06 -15.07
CA MET A 71 -5.10 -8.79 -14.11
C MET A 71 -4.62 -10.07 -13.41
N ILE A 72 -5.51 -11.01 -13.09
CA ILE A 72 -5.16 -12.24 -12.38
C ILE A 72 -4.95 -13.37 -13.38
N ALA A 73 -6.01 -13.73 -14.11
CA ALA A 73 -6.03 -14.82 -15.11
C ALA A 73 -7.25 -14.67 -16.04
N PRO A 74 -7.19 -15.11 -17.32
CA PRO A 74 -8.25 -14.85 -18.30
C PRO A 74 -9.67 -15.29 -17.89
N ALA A 75 -9.78 -16.28 -17.00
CA ALA A 75 -11.07 -16.79 -16.51
C ALA A 75 -11.61 -16.06 -15.26
N CYS A 76 -10.83 -15.18 -14.63
CA CYS A 76 -11.22 -14.50 -13.40
C CYS A 76 -12.30 -13.43 -13.63
N ARG A 77 -12.28 -12.78 -14.80
CA ARG A 77 -13.14 -11.62 -15.11
C ARG A 77 -13.06 -10.55 -14.01
N SER A 78 -11.85 -10.33 -13.51
CA SER A 78 -11.54 -9.36 -12.49
C SER A 78 -11.77 -7.94 -13.00
N HIS A 79 -12.08 -7.04 -12.08
CA HIS A 79 -12.43 -5.67 -12.40
C HIS A 79 -11.66 -4.70 -11.52
N VAL A 80 -11.00 -3.73 -12.15
CA VAL A 80 -10.43 -2.58 -11.47
C VAL A 80 -11.46 -1.46 -11.54
N GLY A 81 -11.95 -1.04 -10.38
CA GLY A 81 -12.94 0.00 -10.23
C GLY A 81 -12.33 1.39 -10.12
N ASN A 82 -13.09 2.30 -9.52
CA ASN A 82 -12.69 3.70 -9.37
C ASN A 82 -11.44 3.87 -8.51
N LEU A 83 -10.73 4.98 -8.76
CA LEU A 83 -9.69 5.46 -7.87
C LEU A 83 -10.28 5.76 -6.48
N LYS A 84 -9.66 5.19 -5.45
CA LYS A 84 -10.04 5.33 -4.04
C LYS A 84 -9.18 6.34 -3.31
N ARG A 85 -7.87 6.33 -3.59
CA ARG A 85 -6.90 7.20 -2.92
C ARG A 85 -5.67 7.45 -3.79
N VAL A 86 -5.06 8.61 -3.61
CA VAL A 86 -3.73 8.92 -4.13
C VAL A 86 -2.78 9.17 -2.98
N THR A 87 -1.58 8.60 -3.05
CA THR A 87 -0.46 8.89 -2.16
C THR A 87 0.47 9.87 -2.86
N TYR A 88 0.86 10.93 -2.17
CA TYR A 88 1.72 11.97 -2.73
C TYR A 88 2.71 12.47 -1.71
N ARG A 89 3.75 13.12 -2.21
CA ARG A 89 4.79 13.76 -1.42
C ARG A 89 5.02 15.17 -1.90
N GLU A 90 5.23 16.08 -0.96
CA GLU A 90 5.67 17.43 -1.27
C GLU A 90 7.18 17.52 -1.18
N LYS A 91 7.81 17.97 -2.26
CA LYS A 91 9.25 18.22 -2.34
C LYS A 91 9.49 19.53 -3.06
N ASP A 92 10.20 20.46 -2.41
CA ASP A 92 10.55 21.76 -2.96
C ASP A 92 9.34 22.55 -3.50
N GLY A 93 8.20 22.47 -2.79
CA GLY A 93 6.94 23.12 -3.19
C GLY A 93 6.22 22.46 -4.38
N LYS A 94 6.67 21.28 -4.81
CA LYS A 94 6.02 20.47 -5.84
C LYS A 94 5.40 19.23 -5.22
N VAL A 95 4.18 18.93 -5.64
CA VAL A 95 3.48 17.69 -5.30
C VAL A 95 3.82 16.62 -6.34
N GLU A 96 4.43 15.53 -5.87
CA GLU A 96 4.76 14.33 -6.64
C GLU A 96 3.84 13.20 -6.20
N VAL A 97 3.14 12.56 -7.14
CA VAL A 97 2.33 11.38 -6.84
C VAL A 97 3.22 10.16 -6.78
N THR A 98 3.21 9.47 -5.64
CA THR A 98 4.04 8.30 -5.36
C THR A 98 3.23 7.01 -5.36
N GLY A 99 1.90 7.07 -5.23
CA GLY A 99 1.07 5.87 -5.32
C GLY A 99 -0.39 6.15 -5.58
N ALA A 100 -1.12 5.10 -5.92
CA ALA A 100 -2.57 5.12 -6.10
C ALA A 100 -3.19 3.81 -5.59
N GLU A 101 -4.41 3.91 -5.09
CA GLU A 101 -5.24 2.78 -4.68
C GLU A 101 -6.54 2.82 -5.48
N PHE A 102 -6.85 1.74 -6.19
CA PHE A 102 -8.13 1.55 -6.89
C PHE A 102 -8.94 0.48 -6.19
N PHE A 103 -10.26 0.55 -6.29
CA PHE A 103 -11.10 -0.59 -5.95
C PHE A 103 -10.78 -1.77 -6.86
N PHE A 104 -10.85 -2.99 -6.32
CA PHE A 104 -10.59 -4.20 -7.07
C PHE A 104 -11.61 -5.29 -6.71
N ASP A 105 -12.10 -5.99 -7.72
CA ASP A 105 -12.96 -7.16 -7.57
C ASP A 105 -12.32 -8.35 -8.31
N ALA A 106 -11.98 -9.39 -7.56
CA ALA A 106 -11.44 -10.64 -8.10
C ALA A 106 -12.47 -11.46 -8.90
N ASN A 107 -13.76 -11.14 -8.73
CA ASN A 107 -14.90 -11.77 -9.37
C ASN A 107 -14.84 -13.30 -9.33
N LEU A 108 -14.69 -14.01 -10.44
CA LEU A 108 -14.76 -15.48 -10.47
C LEU A 108 -13.58 -16.17 -9.79
N CYS A 109 -12.52 -15.43 -9.43
CA CYS A 109 -11.34 -15.95 -8.74
C CYS A 109 -11.42 -15.86 -7.21
N LEU A 110 -12.62 -16.01 -6.64
CA LEU A 110 -12.89 -15.95 -5.19
C LEU A 110 -12.06 -16.93 -4.34
N THR A 111 -11.48 -17.98 -4.94
CA THR A 111 -10.61 -18.92 -4.21
C THR A 111 -9.22 -18.37 -3.90
N ARG A 112 -8.83 -17.24 -4.52
CA ARG A 112 -7.64 -16.38 -4.29
C ARG A 112 -7.48 -15.50 -5.54
N PRO A 113 -7.54 -14.16 -5.47
CA PRO A 113 -7.17 -13.27 -4.35
C PRO A 113 -8.34 -12.70 -3.49
N MET A 114 -8.03 -12.33 -2.25
CA MET A 114 -8.96 -11.67 -1.30
C MET A 114 -8.94 -10.12 -1.35
N GLY A 115 -8.08 -9.53 -2.19
CA GLY A 115 -7.91 -8.09 -2.25
C GLY A 115 -9.15 -7.38 -2.79
N ASP A 116 -9.60 -6.36 -2.07
CA ASP A 116 -10.63 -5.39 -2.48
C ASP A 116 -10.01 -4.12 -3.11
N ALA A 117 -8.68 -4.11 -3.21
CA ALA A 117 -7.89 -2.99 -3.70
C ALA A 117 -6.72 -3.43 -4.57
N LEU A 118 -6.48 -2.62 -5.58
CA LEU A 118 -5.28 -2.62 -6.42
C LEU A 118 -4.39 -1.47 -5.96
N TYR A 119 -3.18 -1.80 -5.52
CA TYR A 119 -2.18 -0.82 -5.12
C TYR A 119 -1.21 -0.59 -6.26
N VAL A 120 -0.89 0.68 -6.51
CA VAL A 120 0.10 1.11 -7.48
C VAL A 120 1.12 1.97 -6.75
N ASP A 121 2.39 1.63 -6.89
CA ASP A 121 3.54 2.36 -6.35
C ASP A 121 4.37 2.87 -7.53
N PHE A 122 4.52 4.18 -7.64
CA PHE A 122 5.31 4.82 -8.68
C PHE A 122 6.73 5.02 -8.18
N GLU A 123 7.63 4.12 -8.58
CA GLU A 123 9.06 4.25 -8.28
C GLU A 123 9.65 5.53 -8.88
N ASN A 124 9.17 5.91 -10.06
CA ASN A 124 9.49 7.15 -10.78
C ASN A 124 8.51 7.34 -11.95
N ALA A 125 8.74 8.38 -12.76
CA ALA A 125 7.91 8.70 -13.94
C ALA A 125 7.86 7.61 -15.03
N THR A 126 8.75 6.61 -14.99
CA THR A 126 8.92 5.57 -16.01
C THR A 126 8.75 4.14 -15.48
N ALA A 127 8.63 3.95 -14.17
CA ALA A 127 8.52 2.63 -13.56
C ALA A 127 7.49 2.64 -12.44
N MET A 128 6.67 1.59 -12.41
CA MET A 128 5.71 1.38 -11.34
C MET A 128 5.64 -0.10 -10.94
N GLN A 129 5.25 -0.34 -9.70
CA GLN A 129 4.86 -1.64 -9.18
C GLN A 129 3.37 -1.66 -8.93
N ILE A 130 2.76 -2.80 -9.20
CA ILE A 130 1.36 -3.07 -8.90
C ILE A 130 1.31 -4.21 -7.90
N ALA A 131 0.43 -4.11 -6.91
CA ALA A 131 0.14 -5.18 -5.98
C ALA A 131 -1.37 -5.40 -5.78
N ILE A 132 -1.80 -6.66 -5.75
CA ILE A 132 -3.13 -7.07 -5.29
C ILE A 132 -2.93 -7.97 -4.08
N ARG A 133 -3.67 -7.73 -3.00
CA ARG A 133 -3.61 -8.60 -1.82
C ARG A 133 -4.19 -9.98 -2.17
N ASP A 134 -3.39 -11.02 -2.01
CA ASP A 134 -3.72 -12.38 -2.45
C ASP A 134 -4.37 -13.19 -1.33
N ARG A 135 -3.63 -13.48 -0.26
CA ARG A 135 -4.10 -14.30 0.85
C ARG A 135 -3.64 -13.76 2.20
N MET A 136 -4.44 -13.98 3.24
CA MET A 136 -3.99 -13.83 4.62
C MET A 136 -3.63 -15.22 5.17
N GLU A 137 -2.37 -15.41 5.53
CA GLU A 137 -1.91 -16.55 6.31
C GLU A 137 -1.90 -16.19 7.79
N SER A 138 -2.46 -17.06 8.61
CA SER A 138 -2.30 -16.96 10.07
C SER A 138 -1.34 -18.04 10.53
N ARG A 139 -0.34 -17.69 11.32
CA ARG A 139 0.54 -18.66 11.99
C ARG A 139 0.48 -18.44 13.49
N ILE A 140 0.38 -19.53 14.24
CA ILE A 140 0.49 -19.49 15.69
C ILE A 140 1.99 -19.53 16.01
N VAL A 141 2.50 -18.43 16.53
CA VAL A 141 3.87 -18.33 17.02
C VAL A 141 3.84 -18.47 18.53
N CYS A 142 4.31 -19.62 19.00
CA CYS A 142 4.49 -19.89 20.42
C CYS A 142 5.93 -19.60 20.82
N GLY A 143 6.12 -18.78 21.85
CA GLY A 143 7.43 -18.43 22.35
C GLY A 143 7.43 -18.23 23.86
N SER A 144 8.62 -18.22 24.46
CA SER A 144 8.84 -17.85 25.85
C SER A 144 8.81 -16.32 26.02
N GLN A 145 7.73 -15.67 25.58
CA GLN A 145 7.52 -14.26 25.83
C GLN A 145 6.74 -14.14 27.14
N PRO A 146 7.25 -13.44 28.17
CA PRO A 146 6.45 -13.17 29.36
C PRO A 146 5.22 -12.39 28.93
N PHE A 147 4.04 -12.86 29.35
CA PHE A 147 2.80 -12.11 29.14
C PHE A 147 2.99 -10.68 29.67
N PRO A 148 2.59 -9.63 28.92
CA PRO A 148 2.49 -8.32 29.50
C PRO A 148 1.51 -8.43 30.67
N THR A 149 2.02 -8.26 31.88
CA THR A 149 1.19 -8.12 33.07
C THR A 149 0.36 -6.85 32.86
N PHE A 150 -0.92 -7.01 32.56
CA PHE A 150 -1.84 -5.89 32.54
C PHE A 150 -1.88 -5.31 33.97
N PRO A 151 -1.50 -4.03 34.17
CA PRO A 151 -1.58 -3.43 35.48
C PRO A 151 -3.04 -3.12 35.78
N GLY A 152 -3.62 -3.91 36.70
CA GLY A 152 -4.82 -3.53 37.43
C GLY A 152 -6.09 -4.23 36.99
N HIS A 153 -6.44 -5.31 37.69
CA HIS A 153 -7.68 -5.40 38.45
C HIS A 153 -7.42 -6.35 39.62
N GLY A 154 -7.45 -5.81 40.84
CA GLY A 154 -7.28 -6.59 42.06
C GLY A 154 -8.43 -7.58 42.25
N GLY A 155 -8.07 -8.84 42.49
CA GLY A 155 -9.03 -9.90 42.78
C GLY A 155 -8.33 -11.19 43.21
N ILE A 156 -8.22 -11.36 44.53
CA ILE A 156 -8.32 -12.60 45.32
C ILE A 156 -7.46 -13.81 44.85
N TYR A 157 -6.41 -14.06 45.65
CA TYR A 157 -5.65 -15.31 45.85
C TYR A 157 -5.89 -16.50 44.88
N ASP A 158 -4.87 -16.78 44.06
CA ASP A 158 -4.58 -18.12 43.55
C ASP A 158 -3.16 -18.52 44.03
N PRO A 159 -2.97 -19.62 44.78
CA PRO A 159 -1.68 -19.99 45.36
C PRO A 159 -0.77 -20.84 44.44
N TYR A 160 -0.98 -20.82 43.13
CA TYR A 160 -0.06 -21.49 42.21
C TYR A 160 1.07 -20.55 41.75
N PRO A 161 2.35 -20.98 41.83
CA PRO A 161 3.45 -20.20 41.27
C PRO A 161 3.21 -20.05 39.75
N PRO A 162 3.48 -18.87 39.16
CA PRO A 162 3.32 -18.68 37.72
C PRO A 162 4.36 -19.57 37.02
N TYR A 163 3.90 -20.70 36.46
CA TYR A 163 4.67 -21.43 35.47
C TYR A 163 5.07 -20.45 34.37
N PRO A 164 6.31 -20.53 33.83
CA PRO A 164 6.72 -19.68 32.71
C PRO A 164 5.76 -19.93 31.55
N GLY A 165 4.85 -18.98 31.36
CA GLY A 165 3.76 -19.09 30.42
C GLY A 165 4.30 -19.11 29.01
N TYR A 166 4.15 -20.24 28.32
CA TYR A 166 4.29 -20.29 26.88
C TYR A 166 3.09 -19.52 26.28
N GLY A 167 3.31 -18.25 25.96
CA GLY A 167 2.35 -17.44 25.24
C GLY A 167 2.40 -17.82 23.75
N CYS A 168 1.27 -18.24 23.21
CA CYS A 168 1.06 -18.33 21.77
C CYS A 168 0.35 -17.06 21.31
N ARG A 169 0.86 -16.39 20.28
CA ARG A 169 0.17 -15.31 19.58
C ARG A 169 -0.11 -15.73 18.14
N THR A 170 -1.22 -15.27 17.59
CA THR A 170 -1.53 -15.44 16.18
C THR A 170 -0.90 -14.27 15.42
N GLU A 171 0.00 -14.57 14.48
CA GLU A 171 0.56 -13.60 13.55
C GLU A 171 -0.15 -13.74 12.20
N HIS A 172 -0.58 -12.62 11.62
CA HIS A 172 -1.21 -12.55 10.31
C HIS A 172 -0.21 -12.02 9.28
N PHE A 173 -0.01 -12.76 8.20
CA PHE A 173 0.85 -12.40 7.08
C PHE A 173 0.00 -12.27 5.83
N TYR A 174 0.25 -11.22 5.04
CA TYR A 174 -0.45 -11.01 3.77
C TYR A 174 0.51 -11.35 2.62
N SER A 175 0.09 -12.24 1.72
CA SER A 175 0.75 -12.39 0.41
C SER A 175 0.15 -11.41 -0.59
N TYR A 176 0.95 -11.02 -1.58
CA TYR A 176 0.53 -10.13 -2.66
C TYR A 176 0.88 -10.76 -4.00
N LEU A 177 -0.03 -10.65 -4.96
CA LEU A 177 0.33 -10.76 -6.37
C LEU A 177 0.96 -9.44 -6.77
N VAL A 178 2.19 -9.50 -7.27
CA VAL A 178 2.97 -8.31 -7.62
C VAL A 178 3.36 -8.34 -9.09
N GLY A 179 3.50 -7.15 -9.65
CA GLY A 179 4.06 -6.96 -10.98
C GLY A 179 4.81 -5.65 -11.09
N ARG A 180 5.75 -5.61 -12.05
CA ARG A 180 6.55 -4.42 -12.34
C ARG A 180 6.33 -4.03 -13.80
N PHE A 181 6.15 -2.73 -14.00
CA PHE A 181 5.77 -2.15 -15.27
C PHE A 181 6.65 -0.95 -15.58
N LEU A 182 6.93 -0.77 -16.87
CA LEU A 182 7.66 0.36 -17.42
C LEU A 182 6.74 1.13 -18.37
N LYS A 183 6.86 2.45 -18.35
CA LYS A 183 6.11 3.32 -19.22
C LYS A 183 6.64 3.22 -20.65
N ASN A 184 5.73 3.12 -21.62
CA ASN A 184 6.07 3.22 -23.05
C ASN A 184 6.35 4.66 -23.48
#